data_AF-A0AA36II74-F1
#
_entry.id   AF-A0AA36II74-F1
#
_cell.length_a   1.000
_cell.length_b   1.000
_cell.length_c   1.000
_cell.angle_alpha   90.00
_cell.angle_beta   90.00
_cell.angle_gamma   90.00
#
_symmetry.space_group_name_H-M   'P 1'
#
loop_
_entity.id
_entity.type
_entity.pdbx_description
1 polymer ?
#
loop_
_entity_poly.entity_id
_entity_poly.type
_entity_poly.pdbx_seq_one_letter_code
_entity_poly.pdbx_strand_id
1 'polypeptide(L)'
;MPRAILSSSSATTVAQQLSDLLQCFPAAAIGGVQWKTLLQKYEERYSTRLDIFSLGHETPLAASTMLLFDVLRLVNSEDGDNPIVAVEDEVALVPKPGSASSWPSLYQVLCTVVRENGTVDEEGGQAILVSQLKPLLQRMWHNTFDEASFGYLTEEGSSVKMRKMKHLLQALLRWRSQRLEWNGRSCRAMDEALRQELELVPSKRHNDLLLRFVSKVDAPLCASEVCICPTVSTDDDAAEVSLEISSRASTMSSAVQEELAALRAENEKLRCRNNMLESTVSYQDNFITAQLPENLFDNPYEPPPQVWHSASASPTASTVSHSGFSGSESGTPMGSGHVTPVPLQVGHPITLVPMGWFMGDRGIIPCGLVQQARAVFEQHRAIPNWFCSQQQP
;
A
#
# COMPACT_ATOMS: atom_id res chain seq x y z
N MET A 1 33.05 10.27 -19.09
CA MET A 1 32.00 9.79 -18.17
C MET A 1 31.38 8.54 -18.80
N PRO A 2 31.77 7.33 -18.39
CA PRO A 2 31.20 6.10 -18.94
C PRO A 2 29.73 6.00 -18.50
N ARG A 3 28.80 5.93 -19.47
CA ARG A 3 27.42 5.51 -19.22
C ARG A 3 27.50 4.08 -18.70
N ALA A 4 27.22 3.88 -17.41
CA ALA A 4 27.03 2.54 -16.85
C ALA A 4 25.97 1.83 -17.69
N ILE A 5 26.30 0.62 -18.15
CA ILE A 5 25.36 -0.27 -18.84
C ILE A 5 24.32 -0.63 -17.78
N LEU A 6 23.19 0.09 -17.79
CA LEU A 6 22.05 -0.20 -16.92
C LEU A 6 21.58 -1.60 -17.27
N SER A 7 21.60 -2.50 -16.28
CA SER A 7 20.96 -3.80 -16.37
C SER A 7 19.53 -3.61 -16.86
N SER A 8 19.21 -4.09 -18.06
CA SER A 8 17.88 -4.00 -18.63
C SER A 8 16.93 -4.85 -17.79
N SER A 9 16.23 -4.21 -16.85
CA SER A 9 15.12 -4.85 -16.14
C SER A 9 14.10 -5.33 -17.16
N SER A 10 13.61 -6.57 -17.00
CA SER A 10 12.57 -7.09 -17.89
C SER A 10 11.31 -6.23 -17.75
N ALA A 11 10.56 -6.04 -18.84
CA ALA A 11 9.30 -5.29 -18.82
C ALA A 11 8.31 -5.84 -17.77
N THR A 12 8.31 -7.16 -17.57
CA THR A 12 7.50 -7.83 -16.54
C THR A 12 7.90 -7.42 -15.12
N THR A 13 9.21 -7.27 -14.84
CA THR A 13 9.68 -6.80 -13.53
C THR A 13 9.24 -5.36 -13.28
N VAL A 14 9.34 -4.51 -14.30
CA VAL A 14 8.89 -3.12 -14.22
C VAL A 14 7.39 -3.03 -13.98
N ALA A 15 6.59 -3.79 -14.74
CA ALA A 15 5.14 -3.87 -14.58
C ALA A 15 4.74 -4.26 -13.16
N GLN A 16 5.35 -5.33 -12.62
CA GLN A 16 5.11 -5.78 -11.25
C GLN A 16 5.46 -4.71 -10.22
N GLN A 17 6.63 -4.07 -10.36
CA GLN A 17 7.09 -3.01 -9.46
C GLN A 17 6.18 -1.77 -9.49
N LEU A 18 5.73 -1.35 -10.67
CA LEU A 18 4.77 -0.26 -10.80
C LEU A 18 3.41 -0.63 -10.21
N SER A 19 2.95 -1.87 -10.40
CA SER A 19 1.70 -2.37 -9.81
C SER A 19 1.77 -2.36 -8.28
N ASP A 20 2.84 -2.90 -7.69
CA ASP A 20 3.04 -2.88 -6.23
C ASP A 20 3.16 -1.45 -5.69
N LEU A 21 3.77 -0.54 -6.45
CA LEU A 21 3.87 0.87 -6.09
C LEU A 21 2.52 1.58 -6.17
N LEU A 22 1.74 1.38 -7.24
CA LEU A 22 0.39 1.93 -7.40
C LEU A 22 -0.51 1.50 -6.23
N GLN A 23 -0.34 0.25 -5.79
CA GLN A 23 -1.06 -0.33 -4.67
C GLN A 23 -0.69 0.30 -3.31
N CYS A 24 0.41 1.04 -3.21
CA CYS A 24 0.73 1.85 -2.03
C CYS A 24 -0.08 3.17 -1.94
N PHE A 25 -0.86 3.54 -2.96
CA PHE A 25 -1.68 4.75 -2.96
C PHE A 25 -3.15 4.42 -2.67
N PRO A 26 -3.77 4.99 -1.62
CA PRO A 26 -5.20 4.81 -1.37
C PRO A 26 -6.03 5.56 -2.42
N ALA A 27 -5.49 6.67 -2.95
CA ALA A 27 -6.08 7.44 -4.04
C ALA A 27 -6.28 6.61 -5.31
N ALA A 28 -5.48 5.56 -5.52
CA ALA A 28 -5.64 4.66 -6.65
C ALA A 28 -6.99 3.93 -6.65
N ALA A 29 -7.59 3.69 -5.48
CA ALA A 29 -8.94 3.15 -5.35
C ALA A 29 -10.04 4.25 -5.29
N ILE A 30 -9.66 5.53 -5.21
CA ILE A 30 -10.59 6.67 -5.17
C ILE A 30 -10.75 7.26 -6.58
N GLY A 31 -9.86 8.19 -6.94
CA GLY A 31 -9.88 8.93 -8.21
C GLY A 31 -8.64 8.71 -9.08
N GLY A 32 -7.74 7.82 -8.66
CA GLY A 32 -6.49 7.52 -9.35
C GLY A 32 -5.30 8.36 -8.88
N VAL A 33 -4.16 8.11 -9.50
CA VAL A 33 -2.86 8.73 -9.24
C VAL A 33 -2.31 9.23 -10.56
N GLN A 34 -1.69 10.40 -10.57
CA GLN A 34 -1.03 10.91 -11.77
C GLN A 34 0.18 10.05 -12.13
N TRP A 35 0.33 9.74 -13.43
CA TRP A 35 1.45 8.95 -13.92
C TRP A 35 2.81 9.52 -13.54
N LYS A 36 3.00 10.84 -13.61
CA LYS A 36 4.25 11.51 -13.20
C LYS A 36 4.61 11.25 -11.74
N THR A 37 3.62 11.29 -10.83
CA THR A 37 3.84 10.95 -9.42
C THR A 37 4.28 9.50 -9.27
N LEU A 38 3.62 8.58 -9.98
CA LEU A 38 3.97 7.16 -9.93
C LEU A 38 5.41 6.92 -10.43
N LEU A 39 5.80 7.55 -11.54
CA LEU A 39 7.16 7.46 -12.07
C LEU A 39 8.20 8.06 -11.12
N GLN A 40 7.90 9.20 -10.51
CA GLN A 40 8.78 9.81 -9.52
C GLN A 40 9.02 8.85 -8.35
N LYS A 41 7.96 8.21 -7.83
CA LYS A 41 8.09 7.25 -6.72
C LYS A 41 8.73 5.94 -7.11
N TYR A 42 8.61 5.55 -8.37
CA TYR A 42 9.35 4.43 -8.91
C TYR A 42 10.86 4.74 -8.90
N GLU A 43 11.26 5.91 -9.40
CA GLU A 43 12.66 6.34 -9.41
C GLU A 43 13.23 6.46 -7.99
N GLU A 44 12.48 7.07 -7.06
CA GLU A 44 12.89 7.17 -5.65
C GLU A 44 13.06 5.78 -5.00
N ARG A 45 12.16 4.83 -5.27
CA ARG A 45 12.16 3.51 -4.61
C ARG A 45 13.20 2.56 -5.20
N TYR A 46 13.40 2.58 -6.52
CA TYR A 46 14.25 1.63 -7.23
C TYR A 46 15.57 2.25 -7.70
N SER A 47 15.83 3.53 -7.40
CA SER A 47 17.03 4.28 -7.82
C SER A 47 17.30 4.18 -9.33
N THR A 48 16.24 3.99 -10.11
CA THR A 48 16.31 3.72 -11.55
C THR A 48 15.22 4.54 -12.24
N ARG A 49 15.63 5.43 -13.15
CA ARG A 49 14.69 6.21 -13.95
C ARG A 49 14.01 5.30 -14.98
N LEU A 50 12.69 5.34 -15.02
CA LEU A 50 11.94 4.58 -16.01
C LEU A 50 12.00 5.27 -17.37
N ASP A 51 12.65 4.63 -18.36
CA ASP A 51 12.65 5.09 -19.74
C ASP A 51 11.63 4.31 -20.55
N ILE A 52 10.45 4.90 -20.75
CA ILE A 52 9.34 4.28 -21.48
C ILE A 52 9.67 4.03 -22.96
N PHE A 53 10.56 4.81 -23.57
CA PHE A 53 10.96 4.61 -24.96
C PHE A 53 11.85 3.38 -25.11
N SER A 54 12.72 3.13 -24.12
CA SER A 54 13.54 1.90 -24.08
C SER A 54 12.70 0.63 -23.94
N LEU A 55 11.49 0.75 -23.37
CA LEU A 55 10.50 -0.32 -23.26
C LEU A 55 9.61 -0.45 -24.51
N GLY A 56 9.81 0.37 -25.53
CA GLY A 56 9.05 0.32 -26.78
C GLY A 56 7.73 1.09 -26.75
N HIS A 57 7.54 2.01 -25.81
CA HIS A 57 6.34 2.83 -25.72
C HIS A 57 6.62 4.28 -26.17
N GLU A 58 5.78 4.79 -27.05
CA GLU A 58 5.92 6.15 -27.60
C GLU A 58 5.34 7.23 -26.68
N THR A 59 4.36 6.89 -25.84
CA THR A 59 3.67 7.83 -24.96
C THR A 59 3.48 7.27 -23.54
N PRO A 60 3.40 8.13 -22.50
CA PRO A 60 3.08 7.72 -21.14
C PRO A 60 1.73 6.99 -21.03
N LEU A 61 0.74 7.39 -21.81
CA LEU A 61 -0.54 6.69 -21.89
C LEU A 61 -0.41 5.26 -22.42
N ALA A 62 0.35 5.05 -23.50
CA ALA A 62 0.60 3.70 -24.01
C ALA A 62 1.38 2.85 -23.00
N ALA A 63 2.40 3.43 -22.36
CA ALA A 63 3.20 2.75 -21.35
C ALA A 63 2.38 2.33 -20.13
N SER A 64 1.56 3.24 -19.57
CA SER A 64 0.70 2.92 -18.43
C SER A 64 -0.31 1.83 -18.76
N THR A 65 -0.96 1.92 -19.92
CA THR A 65 -1.94 0.91 -20.36
C THR A 65 -1.31 -0.46 -20.54
N MET A 66 -0.11 -0.54 -21.14
CA MET A 66 0.55 -1.83 -21.38
C MET A 66 1.23 -2.41 -20.14
N LEU A 67 1.87 -1.59 -19.30
CA LEU A 67 2.60 -2.06 -18.13
C LEU A 67 1.68 -2.42 -16.94
N LEU A 68 0.47 -1.87 -16.89
CA LEU A 68 -0.45 -2.10 -15.77
C LEU A 68 -1.77 -2.75 -16.21
N PHE A 69 -1.84 -3.33 -17.40
CA PHE A 69 -3.10 -3.80 -18.01
C PHE A 69 -3.94 -4.73 -17.10
N ASP A 70 -3.30 -5.55 -16.25
CA ASP A 70 -3.98 -6.49 -15.34
C ASP A 70 -4.62 -5.81 -14.10
N VAL A 71 -4.22 -4.59 -13.78
CA VAL A 71 -4.59 -3.92 -12.50
C VAL A 71 -5.18 -2.53 -12.74
N LEU A 72 -5.06 -2.00 -13.95
CA LEU A 72 -5.30 -0.60 -14.28
C LEU A 72 -6.73 -0.34 -14.72
N ARG A 73 -7.34 0.65 -14.07
CA ARG A 73 -8.44 1.44 -14.62
C ARG A 73 -7.93 2.84 -14.99
N LEU A 74 -8.11 3.22 -16.25
CA LEU A 74 -7.75 4.57 -16.70
C LEU A 74 -8.86 5.57 -16.34
N VAL A 75 -8.55 6.55 -15.49
CA VAL A 75 -9.54 7.53 -14.99
C VAL A 75 -9.62 8.76 -15.89
N ASN A 76 -8.46 9.31 -16.27
CA ASN A 76 -8.38 10.43 -17.18
C ASN A 76 -7.28 10.15 -18.21
N SER A 77 -7.70 10.14 -19.48
CA SER A 77 -6.84 9.93 -20.65
C SER A 77 -6.70 11.19 -21.52
N GLU A 78 -7.29 12.32 -21.10
CA GLU A 78 -7.25 13.58 -21.84
C GLU A 78 -5.82 14.15 -21.89
N ASP A 79 -5.07 14.00 -20.79
CA ASP A 79 -3.64 14.31 -20.74
C ASP A 79 -2.82 13.05 -21.09
N GLY A 80 -2.45 12.91 -22.36
CA GLY A 80 -1.65 11.78 -22.84
C GLY A 80 -0.24 11.70 -22.24
N ASP A 81 0.28 12.82 -21.71
CA ASP A 81 1.60 12.92 -21.09
C ASP A 81 1.57 12.64 -19.58
N ASN A 82 0.42 12.84 -18.95
CA ASN A 82 0.22 12.60 -17.52
C ASN A 82 -1.16 11.99 -17.23
N PRO A 83 -1.44 10.78 -17.75
CA PRO A 83 -2.71 10.12 -17.51
C PRO A 83 -2.92 9.86 -16.01
N ILE A 84 -4.18 9.81 -15.59
CA ILE A 84 -4.56 9.42 -14.23
C ILE A 84 -4.90 7.93 -14.22
N VAL A 85 -4.09 7.18 -13.49
CA VAL A 85 -4.15 5.72 -13.37
C VAL A 85 -4.77 5.31 -12.04
N ALA A 86 -5.75 4.40 -12.05
CA ALA A 86 -6.39 3.85 -10.87
C ALA A 86 -6.28 2.33 -10.85
N VAL A 87 -6.57 1.73 -9.69
CA VAL A 87 -6.73 0.28 -9.56
C VAL A 87 -8.17 -0.08 -9.95
N GLU A 88 -8.35 -1.22 -10.61
CA GLU A 88 -9.68 -1.78 -10.87
C GLU A 88 -10.44 -2.10 -9.59
N ASP A 89 -11.77 -1.96 -9.62
CA ASP A 89 -12.62 -2.21 -8.45
C ASP A 89 -12.44 -3.64 -7.92
N GLU A 90 -12.35 -4.62 -8.81
CA GLU A 90 -12.18 -6.03 -8.45
C GLU A 90 -10.87 -6.23 -7.67
N VAL A 91 -9.78 -5.61 -8.13
CA VAL A 91 -8.49 -5.68 -7.45
C VAL A 91 -8.51 -4.92 -6.11
N ALA A 92 -9.18 -3.76 -6.04
CA ALA A 92 -9.30 -2.99 -4.79
C ALA A 92 -10.17 -3.69 -3.71
N LEU A 93 -11.09 -4.56 -4.13
CA LEU A 93 -11.95 -5.36 -3.25
C LEU A 93 -11.28 -6.65 -2.78
N VAL A 94 -10.18 -7.08 -3.40
CA VAL A 94 -9.40 -8.24 -2.94
C VAL A 94 -8.56 -7.89 -1.70
N PRO A 95 -8.65 -8.68 -0.61
CA PRO A 95 -7.80 -8.52 0.55
C PRO A 95 -6.31 -8.63 0.19
N LYS A 96 -5.54 -7.55 0.35
CA LYS A 96 -4.08 -7.59 0.21
C LYS A 96 -3.40 -6.87 1.38
N PRO A 97 -2.86 -7.59 2.37
CA PRO A 97 -2.22 -6.96 3.52
C PRO A 97 -1.04 -6.09 3.07
N GLY A 98 -0.92 -4.90 3.65
CA GLY A 98 0.12 -3.93 3.30
C GLY A 98 -0.13 -3.12 2.01
N SER A 99 -1.17 -3.44 1.25
CA SER A 99 -1.63 -2.62 0.13
C SER A 99 -2.58 -1.54 0.65
N ALA A 100 -2.25 -0.28 0.39
CA ALA A 100 -3.14 0.83 0.75
C ALA A 100 -4.33 0.93 -0.19
N SER A 101 -4.20 0.47 -1.44
CA SER A 101 -5.27 0.47 -2.44
C SER A 101 -6.38 -0.55 -2.14
N SER A 102 -6.10 -1.62 -1.38
CA SER A 102 -7.10 -2.60 -0.94
C SER A 102 -7.89 -2.15 0.29
N TRP A 103 -7.91 -0.85 0.58
CA TRP A 103 -8.68 -0.29 1.68
C TRP A 103 -10.20 -0.53 1.58
N PRO A 104 -10.84 -0.62 0.39
CA PRO A 104 -12.26 -0.95 0.30
C PRO A 104 -12.57 -2.35 0.83
N SER A 105 -11.70 -3.32 0.52
CA SER A 105 -11.78 -4.68 1.07
C SER A 105 -11.72 -4.68 2.61
N LEU A 106 -10.75 -3.96 3.18
CA LEU A 106 -10.62 -3.80 4.63
C LEU A 106 -11.87 -3.14 5.24
N TYR A 107 -12.41 -2.12 4.58
CA TYR A 107 -13.63 -1.43 5.03
C TYR A 107 -14.83 -2.39 5.07
N GLN A 108 -15.00 -3.22 4.03
CA GLN A 108 -16.07 -4.22 3.97
C GLN A 108 -15.95 -5.26 5.09
N VAL A 109 -14.74 -5.70 5.40
CA VAL A 109 -14.52 -6.61 6.54
C VAL A 109 -14.79 -5.93 7.86
N LEU A 110 -14.40 -4.66 8.04
CA LEU A 110 -14.72 -3.89 9.25
C LEU A 110 -16.23 -3.80 9.47
N CYS A 111 -17.00 -3.51 8.42
CA CYS A 111 -18.45 -3.56 8.48
C CYS A 111 -18.95 -4.94 8.97
N THR A 112 -18.45 -6.02 8.37
CA THR A 112 -18.85 -7.38 8.76
C THR A 112 -18.49 -7.69 10.21
N VAL A 113 -17.29 -7.30 10.65
CA VAL A 113 -16.80 -7.46 12.03
C VAL A 113 -17.73 -6.75 13.02
N VAL A 114 -18.06 -5.48 12.77
CA VAL A 114 -18.97 -4.71 13.63
C VAL A 114 -20.35 -5.35 13.66
N ARG A 115 -20.81 -5.94 12.54
CA ARG A 115 -22.13 -6.55 12.44
C ARG A 115 -22.25 -7.82 13.27
N GLU A 116 -21.24 -8.67 13.16
CA GLU A 116 -21.26 -10.01 13.74
C GLU A 116 -20.79 -10.03 15.19
N ASN A 117 -19.89 -9.11 15.57
CA ASN A 117 -19.23 -9.12 16.87
C ASN A 117 -19.54 -7.88 17.71
N GLY A 118 -20.28 -6.90 17.16
CA GLY A 118 -20.64 -5.68 17.87
C GLY A 118 -21.71 -5.93 18.94
N THR A 119 -21.62 -5.22 20.06
CA THR A 119 -22.69 -5.15 21.05
C THR A 119 -23.65 -4.03 20.71
N VAL A 120 -24.91 -4.18 21.08
CA VAL A 120 -25.91 -3.11 20.91
C VAL A 120 -25.56 -1.94 21.83
N ASP A 121 -25.37 -0.76 21.23
CA ASP A 121 -25.10 0.50 21.91
C ASP A 121 -26.40 1.13 22.43
N GLU A 122 -26.29 2.16 23.28
CA GLU A 122 -27.43 2.90 23.85
C GLU A 122 -28.33 3.52 22.78
N GLU A 123 -27.77 3.81 21.59
CA GLU A 123 -28.49 4.32 20.41
C GLU A 123 -29.12 3.22 19.54
N GLY A 124 -29.04 1.95 19.97
CA GLY A 124 -29.61 0.80 19.24
C GLY A 124 -28.78 0.31 18.06
N GLY A 125 -27.65 0.96 17.75
CA GLY A 125 -26.69 0.52 16.74
C GLY A 125 -25.74 -0.57 17.25
N GLN A 126 -25.11 -1.33 16.36
CA GLN A 126 -24.03 -2.25 16.73
C GLN A 126 -22.69 -1.49 16.80
N ALA A 127 -21.96 -1.70 17.89
CA ALA A 127 -20.68 -1.06 18.15
C ALA A 127 -19.66 -2.05 18.72
N ILE A 128 -18.38 -1.85 18.39
CA ILE A 128 -17.27 -2.65 18.90
C ILE A 128 -16.12 -1.76 19.36
N LEU A 129 -15.41 -2.16 20.42
CA LEU A 129 -14.23 -1.45 20.90
C LEU A 129 -13.08 -1.58 19.90
N VAL A 130 -12.37 -0.47 19.66
CA VAL A 130 -11.23 -0.46 18.73
C VAL A 130 -10.13 -1.40 19.17
N SER A 131 -9.91 -1.55 20.48
CA SER A 131 -8.96 -2.52 21.05
C SER A 131 -9.28 -3.99 20.69
N GLN A 132 -10.51 -4.32 20.33
CA GLN A 132 -10.93 -5.67 19.96
C GLN A 132 -10.78 -5.97 18.47
N LEU A 133 -10.55 -4.94 17.64
CA LEU A 133 -10.53 -5.11 16.18
C LEU A 133 -9.34 -5.92 15.67
N LYS A 134 -8.15 -5.77 16.25
CA LYS A 134 -6.93 -6.42 15.75
C LYS A 134 -7.06 -7.95 15.62
N PRO A 135 -7.44 -8.72 16.66
CA PRO A 135 -7.60 -10.17 16.53
C PRO A 135 -8.72 -10.56 15.56
N LEU A 136 -9.77 -9.75 15.44
CA LEU A 136 -10.88 -10.01 14.52
C LEU A 136 -10.48 -9.79 13.06
N LEU A 137 -9.71 -8.73 12.77
CA LEU A 137 -9.15 -8.47 11.45
C LEU A 137 -8.11 -9.52 11.05
N GLN A 138 -7.31 -10.00 12.00
CA GLN A 138 -6.39 -11.12 11.75
C GLN A 138 -7.14 -12.40 11.37
N ARG A 139 -8.30 -12.65 11.99
CA ARG A 139 -9.14 -13.82 11.70
C ARG A 139 -9.93 -13.69 10.39
N MET A 140 -10.50 -12.52 10.12
CA MET A 140 -11.50 -12.33 9.06
C MET A 140 -10.96 -11.67 7.78
N TRP A 141 -9.87 -10.91 7.86
CA TRP A 141 -9.28 -10.22 6.70
C TRP A 141 -8.00 -10.91 6.24
N HIS A 142 -6.98 -10.94 7.10
CA HIS A 142 -5.70 -11.56 6.79
C HIS A 142 -4.90 -11.90 8.06
N ASN A 143 -4.38 -13.12 8.17
CA ASN A 143 -3.69 -13.60 9.38
C ASN A 143 -2.43 -12.78 9.78
N THR A 144 -1.74 -12.19 8.81
CA THR A 144 -0.58 -11.31 9.03
C THR A 144 -0.93 -9.84 9.25
N PHE A 145 -2.21 -9.50 9.43
CA PHE A 145 -2.61 -8.12 9.63
C PHE A 145 -1.92 -7.50 10.85
N ASP A 146 -1.24 -6.38 10.61
CA ASP A 146 -0.63 -5.54 11.64
C ASP A 146 -0.73 -4.06 11.26
N GLU A 147 -1.38 -3.27 12.10
CA GLU A 147 -1.59 -1.84 11.87
C GLU A 147 -0.29 -1.03 11.79
N ALA A 148 0.78 -1.51 12.43
CA ALA A 148 2.09 -0.85 12.39
C ALA A 148 2.84 -1.07 11.07
N SER A 149 2.50 -2.13 10.35
CA SER A 149 3.02 -2.41 9.01
C SER A 149 2.31 -1.59 7.92
N PHE A 150 1.15 -1.01 8.25
CA PHE A 150 0.34 -0.27 7.29
C PHE A 150 0.95 1.11 7.02
N GLY A 151 1.35 1.35 5.78
CA GLY A 151 1.83 2.63 5.30
C GLY A 151 1.22 2.93 3.94
N TYR A 152 1.15 4.21 3.59
CA TYR A 152 0.60 4.62 2.30
C TYR A 152 1.33 5.84 1.74
N LEU A 153 1.18 6.07 0.45
CA LEU A 153 1.66 7.25 -0.27
C LEU A 153 0.50 8.21 -0.52
N THR A 154 0.67 9.50 -0.20
CA THR A 154 -0.32 10.54 -0.54
C THR A 154 -0.39 10.76 -2.05
N GLU A 155 -1.32 11.59 -2.54
CA GLU A 155 -1.45 11.91 -3.97
C GLU A 155 -0.20 12.60 -4.54
N GLU A 156 0.56 13.29 -3.70
CA GLU A 156 1.87 13.88 -4.00
C GLU A 156 3.02 12.88 -3.77
N GLY A 157 2.70 11.68 -3.32
CA GLY A 157 3.64 10.60 -3.04
C GLY A 157 4.36 10.70 -1.68
N SER A 158 3.93 11.57 -0.77
CA SER A 158 4.54 11.59 0.58
C SER A 158 4.22 10.31 1.34
N SER A 159 5.21 9.70 2.00
CA SER A 159 4.99 8.47 2.78
C SER A 159 4.40 8.78 4.15
N VAL A 160 3.30 8.10 4.49
CA VAL A 160 2.63 8.20 5.79
C VAL A 160 2.57 6.81 6.42
N LYS A 161 3.18 6.66 7.60
CA LYS A 161 3.15 5.42 8.38
C LYS A 161 2.04 5.44 9.42
N MET A 162 1.25 4.38 9.49
CA MET A 162 0.26 4.18 10.56
C MET A 162 0.93 3.50 11.75
N ARG A 163 0.75 4.09 12.93
CA ARG A 163 1.30 3.54 14.19
C ARG A 163 0.24 2.99 15.13
N LYS A 164 -1.02 3.34 14.90
CA LYS A 164 -2.13 3.05 15.81
C LYS A 164 -3.37 2.74 14.99
N MET A 165 -4.17 1.80 15.48
CA MET A 165 -5.46 1.43 14.88
C MET A 165 -6.37 2.64 14.65
N LYS A 166 -6.41 3.59 15.61
CA LYS A 166 -7.16 4.85 15.47
C LYS A 166 -6.83 5.60 14.18
N HIS A 167 -5.55 5.76 13.84
CA HIS A 167 -5.15 6.52 12.66
C HIS A 167 -5.55 5.83 11.36
N LEU A 168 -5.48 4.49 11.34
CA LEU A 168 -5.95 3.68 10.21
C LEU A 168 -7.46 3.85 10.01
N LEU A 169 -8.25 3.72 11.07
CA LEU A 169 -9.71 3.90 10.99
C LEU A 169 -10.10 5.31 10.53
N GLN A 170 -9.44 6.34 11.06
CA GLN A 170 -9.67 7.72 10.62
C GLN A 170 -9.32 7.92 9.14
N ALA A 171 -8.22 7.32 8.66
CA ALA A 171 -7.83 7.37 7.26
C ALA A 171 -8.86 6.66 6.36
N LEU A 172 -9.32 5.46 6.76
CA LEU A 172 -10.34 4.70 6.04
C LEU A 172 -11.66 5.45 5.90
N LEU A 173 -12.15 6.05 7.00
CA LEU A 173 -13.37 6.85 6.99
C LEU A 173 -13.24 8.06 6.06
N ARG A 174 -12.09 8.74 6.09
CA ARG A 174 -11.80 9.85 5.17
C ARG A 174 -11.78 9.38 3.71
N TRP A 175 -11.08 8.28 3.40
CA TRP A 175 -11.00 7.75 2.04
C TRP A 175 -12.36 7.31 1.50
N ARG A 176 -13.21 6.74 2.36
CA ARG A 176 -14.61 6.47 2.01
C ARG A 176 -15.35 7.74 1.63
N SER A 177 -15.30 8.78 2.45
CA SER A 177 -15.98 10.06 2.14
C SER A 177 -15.49 10.63 0.82
N GLN A 178 -14.16 10.66 0.61
CA GLN A 178 -13.56 11.10 -0.65
C GLN A 178 -14.04 10.27 -1.84
N ARG A 179 -14.20 8.95 -1.69
CA ARG A 179 -14.74 8.08 -2.75
C ARG A 179 -16.21 8.38 -3.06
N LEU A 180 -17.03 8.62 -2.04
CA LEU A 180 -18.44 8.93 -2.24
C LEU A 180 -18.67 10.32 -2.85
N GLU A 181 -17.78 11.28 -2.56
CA GLU A 181 -17.79 12.61 -3.17
C GLU A 181 -17.23 12.62 -4.61
N TRP A 182 -16.43 11.61 -4.95
CA TRP A 182 -15.84 11.50 -6.28
C TRP A 182 -16.90 11.13 -7.32
N ASN A 183 -17.35 12.13 -8.07
CA ASN A 183 -18.34 12.03 -9.15
C ASN A 183 -17.83 11.31 -10.42
N GLY A 184 -16.82 10.45 -10.31
CA GLY A 184 -16.34 9.65 -11.42
C GLY A 184 -17.42 8.71 -11.95
N ARG A 185 -17.35 8.32 -13.23
CA ARG A 185 -18.35 7.44 -13.88
C ARG A 185 -18.48 6.11 -13.12
N SER A 186 -19.44 6.10 -12.19
CA SER A 186 -20.13 4.99 -11.50
C SER A 186 -19.41 3.65 -11.53
N CYS A 187 -18.53 3.43 -10.56
CA CYS A 187 -17.96 2.11 -10.30
C CYS A 187 -18.81 1.39 -9.25
N ARG A 188 -19.88 0.75 -9.75
CA ARG A 188 -21.00 0.27 -8.93
C ARG A 188 -20.60 -0.74 -7.86
N ALA A 189 -19.61 -1.60 -8.12
CA ALA A 189 -19.23 -2.67 -7.20
C ALA A 189 -18.54 -2.13 -5.94
N MET A 190 -17.59 -1.21 -6.09
CA MET A 190 -16.94 -0.58 -4.95
C MET A 190 -17.92 0.30 -4.17
N ASP A 191 -18.76 1.05 -4.88
CA ASP A 191 -19.72 1.97 -4.24
C ASP A 191 -20.82 1.20 -3.47
N GLU A 192 -21.23 0.00 -3.95
CA GLU A 192 -22.03 -0.98 -3.18
C GLU A 192 -21.36 -1.32 -1.85
N ALA A 193 -20.11 -1.76 -1.91
CA ALA A 193 -19.37 -2.27 -0.76
C ALA A 193 -19.17 -1.17 0.30
N LEU A 194 -19.06 0.07 -0.14
CA LEU A 194 -18.89 1.26 0.70
C LEU A 194 -20.22 1.92 1.13
N ARG A 195 -21.37 1.38 0.72
CA ARG A 195 -22.69 1.95 1.09
C ARG A 195 -22.86 2.04 2.60
N GLN A 196 -22.46 0.99 3.30
CA GLN A 196 -22.56 0.95 4.75
C GLN A 196 -21.67 2.01 5.38
N GLU A 197 -22.18 2.64 6.43
CA GLU A 197 -21.51 3.77 7.07
C GLU A 197 -21.07 3.39 8.47
N LEU A 198 -19.78 3.54 8.71
CA LEU A 198 -19.14 3.38 10.00
C LEU A 198 -18.76 4.74 10.54
N GLU A 199 -18.80 4.90 11.86
CA GLU A 199 -18.29 6.07 12.55
C GLU A 199 -17.49 5.69 13.79
N LEU A 200 -16.60 6.60 14.21
CA LEU A 200 -15.68 6.39 15.31
C LEU A 200 -16.02 7.34 16.46
N VAL A 201 -16.46 6.79 17.59
CA VAL A 201 -16.99 7.56 18.73
C VAL A 201 -16.25 7.22 20.02
N PRO A 202 -16.00 8.17 20.94
CA PRO A 202 -15.45 7.85 22.26
C PRO A 202 -16.36 6.93 23.06
N SER A 203 -15.82 5.90 23.71
CA SER A 203 -16.58 5.07 24.63
C SER A 203 -16.85 5.82 25.93
N LYS A 204 -18.08 5.76 26.44
CA LYS A 204 -18.44 6.30 27.77
C LYS A 204 -17.98 5.39 28.91
N ARG A 205 -17.85 4.09 28.63
CA ARG A 205 -17.59 3.04 29.64
C ARG A 205 -16.11 2.64 29.70
N HIS A 206 -15.41 2.79 28.59
CA HIS A 206 -14.01 2.41 28.45
C HIS A 206 -13.20 3.64 28.04
N ASN A 207 -11.94 3.73 28.45
CA ASN A 207 -11.02 4.76 27.94
C ASN A 207 -10.48 4.33 26.56
N ASP A 208 -11.40 4.10 25.62
CA ASP A 208 -11.15 3.60 24.26
C ASP A 208 -12.15 4.22 23.28
N LEU A 209 -11.99 3.95 21.99
CA LEU A 209 -12.93 4.32 20.94
C LEU A 209 -13.84 3.12 20.60
N LEU A 210 -15.03 3.44 20.12
CA LEU A 210 -16.00 2.52 19.55
C LEU A 210 -16.07 2.77 18.04
N LEU A 211 -16.01 1.69 17.27
CA LEU A 211 -16.39 1.69 15.87
C LEU A 211 -17.84 1.19 15.79
N ARG A 212 -18.75 2.03 15.29
CA ARG A 212 -20.19 1.73 15.25
C ARG A 212 -20.78 1.91 13.86
N PHE A 213 -21.85 1.17 13.58
CA PHE A 213 -22.66 1.40 12.40
C PHE A 213 -23.55 2.61 12.57
N VAL A 214 -23.56 3.48 11.57
CA VAL A 214 -24.55 4.53 11.43
C VAL A 214 -25.79 3.89 10.81
N SER A 215 -26.77 3.56 11.66
CA SER A 215 -28.09 3.23 11.15
C SER A 215 -28.67 4.52 10.60
N LYS A 216 -28.66 4.68 9.27
CA LYS A 216 -29.60 5.58 8.62
C LYS A 216 -30.96 4.96 8.87
N VAL A 217 -31.58 5.35 9.98
CA VAL A 217 -33.02 5.17 10.15
C VAL A 217 -33.57 5.81 8.91
N ASP A 218 -34.01 4.97 7.95
CA ASP A 218 -34.63 5.44 6.73
C ASP A 218 -35.64 6.46 7.19
N ALA A 219 -35.34 7.75 6.95
CA ALA A 219 -36.24 8.82 7.34
C ALA A 219 -37.57 8.38 6.76
N PRO A 220 -38.57 8.08 7.62
CA PRO A 220 -39.70 7.21 7.27
C PRO A 220 -40.21 7.74 5.96
N LEU A 221 -40.05 6.95 4.88
CA LEU A 221 -40.24 7.37 3.50
C LEU A 221 -41.52 8.21 3.49
N CYS A 222 -41.33 9.53 3.58
CA CYS A 222 -42.44 10.42 3.82
C CYS A 222 -43.07 10.42 2.47
N ALA A 223 -44.16 9.65 2.35
CA ALA A 223 -44.79 9.26 1.11
C ALA A 223 -44.79 10.45 0.17
N SER A 224 -43.75 10.55 -0.66
CA SER A 224 -43.72 11.49 -1.75
C SER A 224 -44.69 10.85 -2.70
N GLU A 225 -45.93 11.32 -2.56
CA GLU A 225 -46.99 11.17 -3.51
C GLU A 225 -46.34 11.12 -4.88
N VAL A 226 -46.59 10.02 -5.57
CA VAL A 226 -46.36 9.86 -6.99
C VAL A 226 -46.76 11.19 -7.63
N CYS A 227 -45.78 12.02 -7.97
CA CYS A 227 -46.02 13.19 -8.78
C CYS A 227 -46.30 12.62 -10.17
N ILE A 228 -47.58 12.30 -10.39
CA ILE A 228 -48.13 12.01 -11.69
C ILE A 228 -47.86 13.28 -12.48
N CYS A 229 -46.81 13.27 -13.30
CA CYS A 229 -46.62 14.30 -14.31
C CYS A 229 -47.92 14.33 -15.12
N PRO A 230 -48.66 15.45 -15.15
CA PRO A 230 -49.82 15.54 -16.01
C PRO A 230 -49.31 15.39 -17.44
N THR A 231 -49.83 14.39 -18.13
CA THR A 231 -49.70 14.22 -19.57
C THR A 231 -50.16 15.53 -20.21
N VAL A 232 -49.20 16.35 -20.64
CA VAL A 232 -49.48 17.54 -21.43
C VAL A 232 -49.91 17.04 -22.80
N SER A 233 -51.22 16.86 -22.94
CA SER A 233 -51.91 16.90 -24.22
C SER A 233 -51.87 18.35 -24.70
N THR A 234 -51.03 18.63 -25.68
CA THR A 234 -51.25 19.78 -26.56
C THR A 234 -51.07 19.31 -27.99
N ASP A 235 -52.22 19.18 -28.64
CA ASP A 235 -52.41 19.00 -30.07
C ASP A 235 -51.87 20.20 -30.87
N ASP A 236 -51.69 19.91 -32.16
CA ASP A 236 -51.76 20.78 -33.34
C ASP A 236 -50.50 21.44 -33.92
N ASP A 237 -50.17 20.90 -35.10
CA ASP A 237 -49.81 21.56 -36.37
C ASP A 237 -48.49 22.33 -36.49
N ALA A 238 -47.49 21.71 -37.15
CA ALA A 238 -47.20 21.96 -38.56
C ALA A 238 -45.81 21.43 -39.00
N ALA A 239 -45.76 21.01 -40.26
CA ALA A 239 -44.59 20.81 -41.13
C ALA A 239 -43.90 19.43 -41.11
N GLU A 240 -44.45 18.58 -41.99
CA GLU A 240 -43.77 17.52 -42.73
C GLU A 240 -42.31 17.84 -43.08
N VAL A 241 -41.45 16.82 -42.96
CA VAL A 241 -40.32 16.43 -43.83
C VAL A 241 -39.26 15.74 -42.95
N SER A 242 -39.39 14.42 -42.79
CA SER A 242 -38.30 13.43 -42.57
C SER A 242 -38.84 12.13 -41.98
N LEU A 243 -39.54 11.33 -42.80
CA LEU A 243 -40.13 10.05 -42.38
C LEU A 243 -39.46 8.82 -43.02
N GLU A 244 -38.27 8.92 -43.62
CA GLU A 244 -37.62 7.79 -44.31
C GLU A 244 -36.34 7.22 -43.67
N ILE A 245 -35.84 7.78 -42.56
CA ILE A 245 -34.60 7.25 -41.93
C ILE A 245 -34.89 6.33 -40.72
N SER A 246 -36.11 6.35 -40.18
CA SER A 246 -36.45 5.62 -38.94
C SER A 246 -36.74 4.12 -39.14
N SER A 247 -37.03 3.67 -40.36
CA SER A 247 -37.38 2.27 -40.64
C SER A 247 -36.16 1.33 -40.75
N ARG A 248 -34.95 1.85 -41.02
CA ARG A 248 -33.72 1.04 -41.08
C ARG A 248 -33.06 0.81 -39.72
N ALA A 249 -33.23 1.72 -38.76
CA ALA A 249 -32.65 1.57 -37.42
C ALA A 249 -33.36 0.50 -36.58
N SER A 250 -34.68 0.32 -36.76
CA SER A 250 -35.45 -0.69 -36.01
C SER A 250 -35.06 -2.13 -36.38
N THR A 251 -34.65 -2.40 -37.61
CA THR A 251 -34.27 -3.76 -38.02
C THR A 251 -32.89 -4.16 -37.49
N MET A 252 -31.93 -3.23 -37.43
CA MET A 252 -30.60 -3.52 -36.87
C MET A 252 -30.64 -3.68 -35.34
N SER A 253 -31.52 -2.94 -34.66
CA SER A 253 -31.72 -3.06 -33.21
C SER A 253 -32.20 -4.46 -32.80
N SER A 254 -33.12 -5.05 -33.58
CA SER A 254 -33.65 -6.40 -33.30
C SER A 254 -32.58 -7.49 -33.44
N ALA A 255 -31.74 -7.42 -34.49
CA ALA A 255 -30.69 -8.41 -34.71
C ALA A 255 -29.61 -8.36 -33.61
N VAL A 256 -29.21 -7.15 -33.20
CA VAL A 256 -28.25 -6.96 -32.10
C VAL A 256 -28.83 -7.45 -30.78
N GLN A 257 -30.13 -7.25 -30.54
CA GLN A 257 -30.78 -7.71 -29.31
C GLN A 257 -30.91 -9.24 -29.24
N GLU A 258 -31.16 -9.90 -30.38
CA GLU A 258 -31.17 -11.36 -30.49
C GLU A 258 -29.76 -11.94 -30.28
N GLU A 259 -28.73 -11.32 -30.87
CA GLU A 259 -27.33 -11.72 -30.67
C GLU A 259 -26.91 -11.56 -29.20
N LEU A 260 -27.30 -10.47 -28.54
CA LEU A 260 -27.07 -10.28 -27.10
C LEU A 260 -27.76 -11.35 -26.24
N ALA A 261 -28.95 -11.80 -26.62
CA ALA A 261 -29.65 -12.88 -25.94
C ALA A 261 -28.94 -14.22 -26.13
N ALA A 262 -28.49 -14.52 -27.36
CA ALA A 262 -27.71 -15.72 -27.66
C ALA A 262 -26.38 -15.75 -26.89
N LEU A 263 -25.64 -14.64 -26.86
CA LEU A 263 -24.38 -14.52 -26.12
C LEU A 263 -24.59 -14.68 -24.60
N ARG A 264 -25.69 -14.18 -24.03
CA ARG A 264 -26.01 -14.41 -22.61
C ARG A 264 -26.28 -15.88 -22.31
N ALA A 265 -27.04 -16.57 -23.16
CA ALA A 265 -27.30 -18.00 -23.01
C ALA A 265 -26.02 -18.85 -23.14
N GLU A 266 -25.12 -18.47 -24.05
CA GLU A 266 -23.82 -19.13 -24.19
C GLU A 266 -22.91 -18.89 -22.98
N ASN A 267 -22.86 -17.66 -22.46
CA ASN A 267 -22.07 -17.33 -21.27
C ASN A 267 -22.55 -18.12 -20.04
N GLU A 268 -23.87 -18.27 -19.87
CA GLU A 268 -24.45 -19.11 -18.81
C GLU A 268 -24.06 -20.58 -18.96
N LYS A 269 -24.09 -21.12 -20.19
CA LYS A 269 -23.63 -22.48 -20.49
C LYS A 269 -22.15 -22.67 -20.18
N LEU A 270 -21.30 -21.68 -20.48
CA LEU A 270 -19.87 -21.70 -20.16
C LEU A 270 -19.63 -21.67 -18.65
N ARG A 271 -20.40 -20.87 -17.89
CA ARG A 271 -20.35 -20.87 -16.42
C ARG A 271 -20.74 -22.22 -15.82
N CYS A 272 -21.80 -22.85 -16.33
CA CYS A 272 -22.17 -24.21 -15.91
C CYS A 272 -21.06 -25.23 -16.19
N ARG A 273 -20.38 -25.13 -17.35
CA ARG A 273 -19.26 -26.01 -17.70
C ARG A 273 -18.03 -25.77 -16.80
N ASN A 274 -17.68 -24.52 -16.52
CA ASN A 274 -16.60 -24.19 -15.60
C ASN A 274 -16.87 -24.73 -14.19
N ASN A 275 -18.09 -24.56 -13.67
CA ASN A 275 -18.46 -25.13 -12.36
C ASN A 275 -18.32 -26.67 -12.33
N MET A 276 -18.64 -27.37 -13.43
CA MET A 276 -18.39 -28.83 -13.51
C MET A 276 -16.90 -29.18 -13.55
N LEU A 277 -16.07 -28.38 -14.24
CA LEU A 277 -14.63 -28.61 -14.28
C LEU A 277 -13.99 -28.34 -12.92
N GLU A 278 -14.36 -27.25 -12.24
CA GLU A 278 -13.87 -26.92 -10.90
C GLU A 278 -14.24 -28.00 -9.87
N SER A 279 -15.46 -28.53 -9.93
CA SER A 279 -15.85 -29.66 -9.08
C SER A 279 -15.02 -30.91 -9.39
N THR A 280 -14.74 -31.19 -10.66
CA THR A 280 -13.90 -32.34 -11.05
C THR A 280 -12.45 -32.21 -10.55
N VAL A 281 -11.87 -31.01 -10.65
CA VAL A 281 -10.51 -30.72 -10.13
C VAL A 281 -10.45 -30.86 -8.61
N SER A 282 -11.47 -30.37 -7.89
CA SER A 282 -11.55 -30.50 -6.43
C SER A 282 -11.59 -31.97 -5.95
N TYR A 283 -12.21 -32.88 -6.71
CA TYR A 283 -12.18 -34.32 -6.39
C TYR A 283 -10.84 -35.00 -6.68
N GLN A 284 -10.03 -34.49 -7.62
CA GLN A 284 -8.70 -35.05 -7.89
C GLN A 284 -7.66 -34.62 -6.85
N ASP A 285 -7.73 -33.40 -6.32
CA ASP A 285 -6.81 -32.95 -5.25
C ASP A 285 -7.00 -33.74 -3.94
N ASN A 286 -8.22 -34.20 -3.67
CA ASN A 286 -8.49 -35.08 -2.53
C ASN A 286 -7.94 -36.52 -2.71
N PHE A 287 -7.65 -36.96 -3.94
CA PHE A 287 -7.10 -38.29 -4.19
C PHE A 287 -5.56 -38.34 -4.23
N ILE A 288 -4.88 -37.23 -4.51
CA ILE A 288 -3.41 -37.16 -4.44
C ILE A 288 -2.92 -37.03 -2.98
N THR A 289 -3.80 -36.66 -2.05
CA THR A 289 -3.53 -36.67 -0.60
C THR A 289 -3.88 -38.02 0.06
N ALA A 290 -3.95 -39.10 -0.72
CA ALA A 290 -4.05 -40.46 -0.18
C ALA A 290 -2.66 -40.94 0.28
N GLN A 291 -2.41 -40.78 1.57
CA GLN A 291 -1.48 -41.57 2.39
C GLN A 291 -0.05 -41.71 1.85
N LEU A 292 0.75 -40.66 2.02
CA LEU A 292 2.18 -40.88 2.26
C LEU A 292 2.28 -41.56 3.65
N PRO A 293 2.88 -42.75 3.79
CA PRO A 293 3.01 -43.41 5.08
C PRO A 293 3.73 -42.50 6.08
N GLU A 294 3.12 -42.22 7.23
CA GLU A 294 3.67 -41.37 8.31
C GLU A 294 5.02 -41.85 8.89
N ASN A 295 5.55 -42.99 8.43
CA ASN A 295 6.74 -43.63 8.98
C ASN A 295 7.98 -43.57 8.06
N LEU A 296 8.00 -42.76 6.98
CA LEU A 296 9.16 -42.71 6.09
C LEU A 296 10.34 -41.86 6.62
N PHE A 297 10.12 -41.05 7.67
CA PHE A 297 11.14 -40.11 8.19
C PHE A 297 11.60 -40.39 9.62
N ASP A 298 11.13 -41.46 10.27
CA ASP A 298 11.62 -41.89 11.58
C ASP A 298 12.75 -42.93 11.41
N ASN A 299 13.86 -42.52 10.78
CA ASN A 299 15.08 -43.31 10.79
C ASN A 299 15.89 -42.97 12.07
N PRO A 300 15.95 -43.84 13.09
CA PRO A 300 16.61 -43.55 14.37
C PRO A 300 18.14 -43.34 14.27
N TYR A 301 18.71 -43.49 13.08
CA TYR A 301 20.12 -43.27 12.79
C TYR A 301 20.39 -42.02 11.95
N GLU A 302 19.37 -41.22 11.58
CA GLU A 302 19.62 -39.91 10.99
C GLU A 302 20.06 -38.92 12.08
N PRO A 303 21.29 -38.38 12.02
CA PRO A 303 21.69 -37.35 12.94
C PRO A 303 20.79 -36.13 12.76
N PRO A 304 20.40 -35.45 13.85
CA PRO A 304 19.53 -34.28 13.75
C PRO A 304 20.11 -33.28 12.74
N PRO A 305 19.27 -32.70 11.86
CA PRO A 305 19.73 -31.80 10.82
C PRO A 305 20.56 -30.70 11.47
N GLN A 306 21.85 -30.66 11.11
CA GLN A 306 22.76 -29.64 11.59
C GLN A 306 22.23 -28.30 11.09
N VAL A 307 21.76 -27.48 12.02
CA VAL A 307 21.35 -26.11 11.74
C VAL A 307 22.63 -25.36 11.39
N TRP A 308 22.93 -25.24 10.10
CA TRP A 308 23.99 -24.38 9.60
C TRP A 308 23.54 -22.94 9.84
N HIS A 309 23.87 -22.40 11.00
CA HIS A 309 23.94 -20.96 11.17
C HIS A 309 24.97 -20.45 10.16
N SER A 310 24.49 -19.87 9.07
CA SER A 310 25.32 -19.12 8.13
C SER A 310 25.91 -17.93 8.88
N ALA A 311 27.03 -18.17 9.58
CA ALA A 311 27.90 -17.13 10.06
C ALA A 311 28.48 -16.46 8.82
N SER A 312 27.92 -15.29 8.48
CA SER A 312 28.51 -14.36 7.54
C SER A 312 29.94 -14.07 7.99
N ALA A 313 30.92 -14.62 7.27
CA ALA A 313 32.32 -14.34 7.48
C ALA A 313 32.58 -12.84 7.24
N SER A 314 32.99 -12.13 8.28
CA SER A 314 33.58 -10.80 8.16
C SER A 314 34.95 -10.90 7.48
N PRO A 315 35.30 -10.02 6.53
CA PRO A 315 36.65 -9.99 5.97
C PRO A 315 37.60 -9.31 6.95
N THR A 316 38.52 -10.07 7.55
CA THR A 316 39.71 -9.52 8.21
C THR A 316 40.72 -9.11 7.16
N ALA A 317 40.90 -7.79 7.00
CA ALA A 317 42.05 -7.22 6.30
C ALA A 317 43.30 -7.38 7.18
N SER A 318 44.28 -8.16 6.73
CA SER A 318 45.60 -8.24 7.34
C SER A 318 46.46 -7.08 6.87
N THR A 319 46.87 -6.20 7.79
CA THR A 319 47.98 -5.27 7.57
C THR A 319 49.29 -6.00 7.82
N VAL A 320 50.14 -5.98 6.79
CA VAL A 320 51.55 -6.40 6.87
C VAL A 320 52.31 -5.29 7.59
N SER A 321 52.79 -5.57 8.80
CA SER A 321 53.68 -4.70 9.56
C SER A 321 55.09 -5.27 9.51
N HIS A 322 56.02 -4.50 8.93
CA HIS A 322 57.44 -4.79 8.84
C HIS A 322 58.10 -4.79 10.23
N SER A 323 58.86 -5.84 10.52
CA SER A 323 59.70 -5.98 11.70
C SER A 323 61.15 -5.55 11.43
N GLY A 324 61.72 -4.76 12.34
CA GLY A 324 63.16 -4.58 12.60
C GLY A 324 63.29 -3.74 13.87
N PHE A 325 63.52 -4.30 15.05
CA PHE A 325 64.74 -4.90 15.62
C PHE A 325 65.93 -3.93 15.73
N SER A 326 66.09 -3.31 16.91
CA SER A 326 67.33 -3.29 17.73
C SER A 326 67.39 -2.13 18.75
N GLY A 327 67.87 -2.45 19.97
CA GLY A 327 68.46 -1.54 20.98
C GLY A 327 67.45 -0.86 21.91
N SER A 328 67.32 -1.15 23.22
CA SER A 328 68.27 -1.20 24.36
C SER A 328 68.67 0.17 24.93
N GLU A 329 68.59 0.27 26.27
CA GLU A 329 69.06 1.34 27.19
C GLU A 329 68.13 2.56 27.39
N SER A 330 67.51 2.75 28.56
CA SER A 330 68.03 3.29 29.84
C SER A 330 68.18 4.82 29.88
N GLY A 331 67.45 5.48 30.78
CA GLY A 331 67.75 6.83 31.28
C GLY A 331 66.67 7.91 31.09
N THR A 332 65.96 8.29 32.15
CA THR A 332 65.58 9.69 32.43
C THR A 332 66.82 10.47 32.91
N PRO A 333 66.97 11.83 32.85
CA PRO A 333 65.91 12.87 32.95
C PRO A 333 66.16 14.24 32.22
N MET A 334 65.23 15.20 32.45
CA MET A 334 65.34 16.70 32.44
C MET A 334 65.64 17.52 31.16
N GLY A 335 64.91 18.66 31.06
CA GLY A 335 65.32 19.92 30.39
C GLY A 335 64.59 20.20 29.07
N SER A 336 63.70 21.19 28.97
CA SER A 336 63.92 22.65 28.88
C SER A 336 63.91 23.17 27.42
N GLY A 337 63.00 24.11 27.12
CA GLY A 337 63.29 25.23 26.21
C GLY A 337 62.69 25.27 24.80
N HIS A 338 61.82 26.27 24.60
CA HIS A 338 61.58 27.07 23.37
C HIS A 338 60.78 26.44 22.19
N VAL A 339 59.55 26.91 21.91
CA VAL A 339 59.14 28.13 21.16
C VAL A 339 59.54 28.06 19.68
N THR A 340 58.55 27.88 18.79
CA THR A 340 58.27 28.72 17.59
C THR A 340 56.89 28.33 17.00
N PRO A 341 56.04 29.29 16.59
CA PRO A 341 54.66 29.05 16.14
C PRO A 341 54.56 28.88 14.61
N VAL A 342 53.49 28.24 14.15
CA VAL A 342 53.10 28.20 12.72
C VAL A 342 51.61 28.55 12.63
N PRO A 343 51.18 29.37 11.65
CA PRO A 343 50.11 30.33 11.83
C PRO A 343 48.71 29.80 11.51
N LEU A 344 47.75 30.53 12.07
CA LEU A 344 46.35 30.60 11.66
C LEU A 344 46.20 30.71 10.14
N GLN A 345 45.45 29.77 9.55
CA GLN A 345 44.72 30.03 8.32
C GLN A 345 43.22 29.94 8.60
N VAL A 346 42.59 31.10 8.45
CA VAL A 346 41.16 31.34 8.55
C VAL A 346 40.49 30.94 7.24
N GLY A 347 39.44 30.13 7.36
CA GLY A 347 38.21 30.31 6.61
C GLY A 347 38.09 29.58 5.28
N HIS A 348 37.32 28.48 5.27
CA HIS A 348 36.25 28.22 4.30
C HIS A 348 35.13 27.47 5.05
N PRO A 349 33.87 27.96 5.04
CA PRO A 349 32.77 27.24 5.64
C PRO A 349 32.40 26.05 4.74
N ILE A 350 32.70 24.84 5.20
CA ILE A 350 32.13 23.62 4.62
C ILE A 350 30.64 23.62 4.98
N THR A 351 29.79 23.89 3.99
CA THR A 351 28.36 23.70 4.09
C THR A 351 28.10 22.19 4.17
N LEU A 352 27.92 21.68 5.40
CA LEU A 352 27.42 20.34 5.63
C LEU A 352 25.95 20.31 5.21
N VAL A 353 25.68 19.81 4.01
CA VAL A 353 24.33 19.42 3.61
C VAL A 353 23.92 18.25 4.51
N PRO A 354 22.78 18.30 5.21
CA PRO A 354 22.32 17.17 6.00
C PRO A 354 21.94 16.07 5.02
N MET A 355 22.78 15.03 4.92
CA MET A 355 22.39 13.75 4.34
C MET A 355 21.20 13.24 5.14
N GLY A 356 20.02 13.37 4.55
CA GLY A 356 18.78 12.82 5.05
C GLY A 356 18.97 11.33 5.30
N TRP A 357 18.66 10.92 6.52
CA TRP A 357 18.74 9.54 6.94
C TRP A 357 17.75 8.71 6.13
N PHE A 358 18.26 7.88 5.23
CA PHE A 358 17.52 6.78 4.63
C PHE A 358 17.25 5.73 5.70
N MET A 359 16.06 5.77 6.32
CA MET A 359 15.54 4.66 7.10
C MET A 359 14.78 3.70 6.17
N GLY A 360 15.55 2.80 5.54
CA GLY A 360 15.07 1.48 5.15
C GLY A 360 15.02 0.57 6.39
N ASP A 361 14.12 -0.41 6.35
CA ASP A 361 13.67 -1.21 7.50
C ASP A 361 14.78 -1.88 8.33
N ARG A 362 14.52 -1.92 9.65
CA ARG A 362 15.30 -2.61 10.70
C ARG A 362 16.78 -2.21 10.76
N GLY A 363 17.05 -1.06 11.38
CA GLY A 363 18.37 -0.76 11.90
C GLY A 363 18.79 -1.78 12.96
N ILE A 364 19.59 -2.77 12.55
CA ILE A 364 20.36 -3.60 13.47
C ILE A 364 21.40 -2.68 14.10
N ILE A 365 21.21 -2.36 15.39
CA ILE A 365 22.22 -1.64 16.17
C ILE A 365 23.47 -2.52 16.19
N PRO A 366 24.64 -2.06 15.69
CA PRO A 366 25.87 -2.84 15.76
C PRO A 366 26.15 -3.23 17.20
N CYS A 367 26.38 -4.52 17.45
CA CYS A 367 26.87 -5.01 18.72
C CYS A 367 28.15 -4.25 19.08
N GLY A 368 28.19 -3.60 20.24
CA GLY A 368 29.28 -2.72 20.65
C GLY A 368 28.89 -1.25 20.79
N LEU A 369 27.91 -0.73 20.04
CA LEU A 369 27.59 0.71 20.05
C LEU A 369 27.03 1.17 21.40
N VAL A 370 26.25 0.31 22.06
CA VAL A 370 25.75 0.54 23.41
C VAL A 370 26.87 0.45 24.45
N GLN A 371 27.81 -0.49 24.30
CA GLN A 371 28.98 -0.57 25.19
C GLN A 371 29.91 0.64 25.02
N GLN A 372 30.08 1.15 23.79
CA GLN A 372 30.88 2.33 23.52
C GLN A 372 30.23 3.59 24.09
N ALA A 373 28.93 3.79 23.90
CA ALA A 373 28.20 4.90 24.50
C ALA A 373 28.25 4.83 26.03
N ARG A 374 28.10 3.63 26.59
CA ARG A 374 28.22 3.40 28.04
C ARG A 374 29.63 3.69 28.56
N ALA A 375 30.68 3.26 27.86
CA ALA A 375 32.06 3.51 28.25
C ALA A 375 32.39 5.02 28.23
N VAL A 376 31.85 5.78 27.27
CA VAL A 376 31.98 7.24 27.23
C VAL A 376 31.27 7.88 28.43
N PHE A 377 30.07 7.42 28.78
CA PHE A 377 29.37 7.90 29.97
C PHE A 377 30.06 7.54 31.28
N GLU A 378 30.66 6.35 31.37
CA GLU A 378 31.33 5.88 32.58
C GLU A 378 32.75 6.48 32.72
N GLN A 379 33.41 6.90 31.64
CA GLN A 379 34.73 7.52 31.67
C GLN A 379 34.73 9.01 32.06
N HIS A 380 33.60 9.72 32.02
CA HIS A 380 33.54 11.12 32.42
C HIS A 380 32.98 11.30 33.84
N ARG A 381 33.90 11.48 34.80
CA ARG A 381 33.61 12.27 36.00
C ARG A 381 33.21 13.68 35.55
N ALA A 382 32.04 14.11 36.03
CA ALA A 382 31.41 15.42 35.90
C ALA A 382 30.70 15.71 34.57
N ILE A 383 29.37 15.85 34.68
CA ILE A 383 28.47 16.45 33.70
C ILE A 383 28.90 17.92 33.52
N PRO A 384 29.18 18.41 32.29
CA PRO A 384 29.45 19.83 32.06
C PRO A 384 28.22 20.68 32.41
N ASN A 385 28.41 21.72 33.23
CA ASN A 385 27.40 22.64 33.78
C ASN A 385 26.62 23.50 32.75
N TRP A 386 26.61 23.15 31.46
CA TRP A 386 25.94 23.96 30.43
C TRP A 386 24.41 23.90 30.45
N PHE A 387 23.80 22.96 31.18
CA PHE A 387 22.35 22.84 31.27
C PHE A 387 21.69 23.70 32.38
N CYS A 388 22.46 24.33 33.28
CA CYS A 388 21.88 25.02 34.44
C CYS A 388 21.77 26.55 34.31
N SER A 389 22.13 27.17 33.18
CA SER A 389 22.20 28.64 33.07
C SER A 389 21.05 29.32 32.35
N GLN A 390 19.94 28.63 32.05
CA GLN A 390 18.73 29.28 31.54
C GLN A 390 17.53 29.02 32.44
N GLN A 391 17.52 29.69 33.60
CA GLN A 391 16.29 30.06 34.31
C GLN A 391 16.65 31.00 35.47
N GLN A 392 16.55 32.30 35.22
CA GLN A 392 16.15 33.30 36.21
C GLN A 392 15.64 34.55 35.46
N PRO A 393 14.70 35.29 36.07
CA PRO A 393 13.57 35.95 35.41
C PRO A 393 13.87 37.14 34.50
#